data_AF-A0A7X9H076-F1
#
_entry.id   AF-A0A7X9H076-F1
#
_cell.length_a   1.000
_cell.length_b   1.000
_cell.length_c   1.000
_cell.angle_alpha   90.00
_cell.angle_beta   90.00
_cell.angle_gamma   90.00
#
_symmetry.space_group_name_H-M   'P 1'
#
loop_
_entity.id
_entity.type
_entity.pdbx_description
1 polymer ?
#
loop_
_entity_poly.entity_id
_entity_poly.type
_entity_poly.pdbx_seq_one_letter_code
_entity_poly.pdbx_strand_id
1 'polypeptide(L)'
;MKKFLSFILLIGLLFPLASCQIKSNETIDAIRAPENITPPLSGEWVIKNYKMGNFSTMGEDIAMTYLGKEVLFHKDLVVIGEEYCMDPIYKIKNVNPVDYLIYQYKTSPKFLDIDKDEIQIVSVMSNEQFFYEFIKESEDTIIVNIDGVFFYLELVSEDIKDEKLAEYNYKDKAMLRIGSVEAADIPESTILVGLKSLDKDDNNLEKWN
;
A
#
# COMPACT_ATOMS: atom_id res chain seq x y z
N MET A 1 -74.18 11.29 23.47
CA MET A 1 -72.81 11.83 23.63
C MET A 1 -71.74 10.74 23.66
N LYS A 2 -71.85 9.66 24.46
CA LYS A 2 -70.87 8.54 24.48
C LYS A 2 -70.60 7.87 23.11
N LYS A 3 -71.62 7.65 22.28
CA LYS A 3 -71.46 7.04 20.93
C LYS A 3 -70.73 7.95 19.94
N PHE A 4 -70.92 9.27 20.07
CA PHE A 4 -70.23 10.28 19.27
C PHE A 4 -68.76 10.43 19.68
N LEU A 5 -68.49 10.37 21.00
CA LEU A 5 -67.13 10.38 21.55
C LEU A 5 -66.32 9.14 21.12
N SER A 6 -66.99 7.98 21.07
CA SER A 6 -66.40 6.72 20.58
C SER A 6 -66.03 6.79 19.09
N PHE A 7 -66.82 7.50 18.29
CA PHE A 7 -66.57 7.64 16.85
C PHE A 7 -65.39 8.59 16.58
N ILE A 8 -65.25 9.66 17.37
CA ILE A 8 -64.13 10.60 17.32
C ILE A 8 -62.82 9.92 17.75
N LEU A 9 -62.86 9.06 18.77
CA LEU A 9 -61.70 8.28 19.21
C LEU A 9 -61.24 7.28 18.13
N LEU A 10 -62.18 6.65 17.42
CA LEU A 10 -61.89 5.70 16.35
C LEU A 10 -61.25 6.38 15.12
N ILE A 11 -61.67 7.60 14.80
CA ILE A 11 -61.11 8.41 13.71
C ILE A 11 -59.73 8.96 14.06
N GLY A 12 -59.49 9.31 15.32
CA GLY A 12 -58.16 9.73 15.81
C GLY A 12 -57.11 8.61 15.73
N LEU A 13 -57.54 7.34 15.85
CA LEU A 13 -56.65 6.18 15.74
C LEU A 13 -56.21 5.86 14.30
N LEU A 14 -56.86 6.45 13.29
CA LEU A 14 -56.53 6.25 11.87
C LEU A 14 -55.50 7.28 11.34
N PHE A 15 -55.20 8.34 12.09
CA PHE A 15 -54.22 9.37 11.70
C PHE A 15 -52.74 8.96 11.71
N PRO A 16 -52.23 8.00 12.52
CA PRO A 16 -50.80 7.67 12.50
C PRO A 16 -50.37 6.78 11.31
N LEU A 17 -51.29 6.41 10.40
CA LEU A 17 -50.96 5.64 9.20
C LEU A 17 -50.39 6.48 8.05
N ALA A 18 -50.40 7.82 8.17
CA ALA A 18 -49.60 8.70 7.30
C ALA A 18 -48.14 8.69 7.77
N SER A 19 -47.52 7.52 7.63
CA SER A 19 -46.08 7.30 7.82
C SER A 19 -45.30 8.34 7.01
N CYS A 20 -44.22 8.84 7.62
CA CYS A 20 -43.14 9.57 6.98
C CYS A 20 -42.94 9.10 5.53
N GLN A 21 -43.33 9.94 4.56
CA GLN A 21 -42.53 9.96 3.35
C GLN A 21 -41.18 10.50 3.76
N ILE A 22 -40.26 9.59 4.08
CA ILE A 22 -38.84 9.89 3.98
C ILE A 22 -38.67 10.28 2.52
N LYS A 23 -38.69 11.58 2.23
CA LYS A 23 -38.03 12.09 1.06
C LYS A 23 -36.62 11.60 1.21
N SER A 24 -36.28 10.57 0.46
CA SER A 24 -34.90 10.27 0.11
C SER A 24 -34.42 11.47 -0.69
N ASN A 25 -34.17 12.58 0.00
CA ASN A 25 -33.14 13.47 -0.43
C ASN A 25 -31.91 12.57 -0.42
N GLU A 26 -31.47 12.20 -1.61
CA GLU A 26 -30.17 11.60 -1.83
C GLU A 26 -29.13 12.61 -1.37
N THR A 27 -28.95 12.74 -0.05
CA THR A 27 -27.66 13.08 0.51
C THR A 27 -26.85 11.79 0.49
N ILE A 28 -26.56 11.32 -0.72
CA ILE A 28 -25.24 10.79 -1.02
C ILE A 28 -24.34 12.03 -1.13
N ASP A 29 -24.32 12.85 -0.06
CA ASP A 29 -23.19 13.72 0.18
C ASP A 29 -22.07 12.71 0.41
N ALA A 30 -21.29 12.58 -0.65
CA ALA A 30 -20.35 11.52 -0.86
C ALA A 30 -19.59 11.27 0.45
N ILE A 31 -19.64 10.02 0.93
CA ILE A 31 -18.66 9.52 1.89
C ILE A 31 -17.33 9.52 1.13
N ARG A 32 -16.77 10.70 0.92
CA ARG A 32 -15.39 10.88 0.49
C ARG A 32 -14.58 10.66 1.74
N ALA A 33 -13.66 9.70 1.67
CA ALA A 33 -12.65 9.58 2.70
C ALA A 33 -12.00 10.96 2.88
N PRO A 34 -11.74 11.39 4.14
CA PRO A 34 -11.02 12.62 4.37
C PRO A 34 -9.70 12.57 3.59
N GLU A 35 -9.39 13.62 2.83
CA GLU A 35 -8.10 13.76 2.20
C GLU A 35 -7.06 13.93 3.32
N ASN A 36 -6.27 12.88 3.57
CA ASN A 36 -5.16 12.97 4.49
C ASN A 36 -4.04 13.73 3.79
N ILE A 37 -3.98 15.04 4.06
CA ILE A 37 -3.13 15.99 3.33
C ILE A 37 -1.64 15.66 3.54
N THR A 38 -1.31 15.00 4.65
CA THR A 38 0.07 14.66 5.05
C THR A 38 0.24 13.14 5.17
N PRO A 39 1.08 12.52 4.33
CA PRO A 39 1.46 11.12 4.47
C PRO A 39 2.05 10.80 5.85
N PRO A 40 1.87 9.57 6.37
CA PRO A 40 2.35 9.20 7.70
C PRO A 40 3.88 9.19 7.88
N LEU A 41 4.62 9.17 6.77
CA LEU A 41 6.08 9.17 6.73
C LEU A 41 6.63 10.41 6.00
N SER A 42 5.80 11.45 5.83
CA SER A 42 6.14 12.63 5.03
C SER A 42 7.51 13.20 5.41
N GLY A 43 8.33 13.48 4.40
CA GLY A 43 9.65 14.09 4.60
C GLY A 43 10.77 13.50 3.76
N GLU A 44 11.95 14.08 3.95
CA GLU A 44 13.23 13.62 3.43
C GLU A 44 13.91 12.73 4.47
N TRP A 45 14.31 11.54 4.06
CA TRP A 45 14.95 10.52 4.89
C TRP A 45 16.26 10.08 4.24
N VAL A 46 17.13 9.48 5.04
CA VAL A 46 18.39 8.92 4.53
C VAL A 46 18.66 7.56 5.15
N ILE A 47 19.12 6.61 4.34
CA ILE A 47 19.53 5.29 4.81
C ILE A 47 20.85 5.44 5.57
N LYS A 48 20.84 5.15 6.87
CA LYS A 48 22.00 5.33 7.76
C LYS A 48 22.70 4.04 8.10
N ASN A 49 21.95 2.94 8.17
CA ASN A 49 22.48 1.66 8.60
C ASN A 49 21.69 0.51 7.97
N TYR A 50 22.20 -0.71 8.09
CA TYR A 50 21.48 -1.91 7.69
C TYR A 50 21.82 -3.11 8.58
N LYS A 51 20.94 -4.12 8.56
CA LYS A 51 21.17 -5.44 9.12
C LYS A 51 20.83 -6.51 8.08
N MET A 52 21.78 -7.41 7.85
CA MET A 52 21.57 -8.55 6.95
C MET A 52 20.62 -9.56 7.59
N GLY A 53 19.44 -9.75 7.00
CA GLY A 53 18.52 -10.80 7.44
C GLY A 53 19.06 -12.19 7.09
N ASN A 54 18.62 -13.20 7.85
CA ASN A 54 19.04 -14.60 7.66
C ASN A 54 18.71 -15.16 6.26
N PHE A 55 17.69 -14.60 5.61
CA PHE A 55 17.22 -15.01 4.28
C PHE A 55 17.46 -13.93 3.22
N SER A 56 18.44 -13.06 3.43
CA SER A 56 18.82 -12.03 2.45
C SER A 56 19.24 -12.67 1.13
N THR A 57 18.63 -12.21 0.04
CA THR A 57 19.07 -12.51 -1.33
C THR A 57 20.03 -11.45 -1.86
N MET A 58 20.07 -10.28 -1.22
CA MET A 58 21.03 -9.22 -1.50
C MET A 58 22.38 -9.53 -0.81
N GLY A 59 23.48 -9.32 -1.55
CA GLY A 59 24.84 -9.39 -1.01
C GLY A 59 25.18 -8.17 -0.16
N GLU A 60 26.09 -8.34 0.80
CA GLU A 60 26.51 -7.25 1.70
C GLU A 60 27.17 -6.08 0.92
N ASP A 61 27.94 -6.39 -0.12
CA ASP A 61 28.54 -5.40 -1.02
C ASP A 61 27.50 -4.50 -1.68
N ILE A 62 26.38 -5.08 -2.12
CA ILE A 62 25.25 -4.35 -2.70
C ILE A 62 24.53 -3.56 -1.60
N ALA A 63 24.31 -4.15 -0.43
CA ALA A 63 23.64 -3.48 0.69
C ALA A 63 24.38 -2.20 1.12
N MET A 64 25.72 -2.23 1.16
CA MET A 64 26.51 -1.03 1.47
C MET A 64 26.26 0.12 0.49
N THR A 65 25.93 -0.15 -0.77
CA THR A 65 25.65 0.91 -1.76
C THR A 65 24.40 1.73 -1.44
N TYR A 66 23.50 1.21 -0.59
CA TYR A 66 22.31 1.94 -0.14
C TYR A 66 22.61 2.97 0.94
N LEU A 67 23.73 2.85 1.65
CA LEU A 67 24.08 3.80 2.69
C LEU A 67 24.24 5.22 2.11
N GLY A 68 23.57 6.18 2.75
CA GLY A 68 23.55 7.58 2.31
C GLY A 68 22.58 7.87 1.16
N LYS A 69 21.88 6.85 0.61
CA LYS A 69 20.81 7.11 -0.36
C LYS A 69 19.65 7.83 0.31
N GLU A 70 19.13 8.80 -0.43
CA GLU A 70 17.97 9.58 -0.04
C GLU A 70 16.67 8.81 -0.32
N VAL A 71 15.71 9.02 0.57
CA VAL A 71 14.36 8.48 0.48
C VAL A 71 13.38 9.62 0.70
N LEU A 72 12.41 9.76 -0.19
CA LEU A 72 11.41 10.84 -0.16
C LEU A 72 10.03 10.24 0.01
N PHE A 73 9.26 10.77 0.96
CA PHE A 73 7.85 10.45 1.10
C PHE A 73 7.02 11.71 0.96
N HIS A 74 6.26 11.78 -0.12
CA HIS A 74 5.34 12.87 -0.43
C HIS A 74 3.96 12.31 -0.77
N LYS A 75 2.94 13.17 -0.77
CA LYS A 75 1.57 12.76 -1.14
C LYS A 75 1.45 12.35 -2.61
N ASP A 76 2.33 12.89 -3.47
CA ASP A 76 2.30 12.66 -4.92
C ASP A 76 3.41 11.70 -5.40
N LEU A 77 4.38 11.39 -4.53
CA LEU A 77 5.60 10.69 -4.91
C LEU A 77 6.23 9.97 -3.72
N VAL A 78 6.71 8.74 -3.92
CA VAL A 78 7.72 8.13 -3.05
C VAL A 78 8.95 7.78 -3.87
N VAL A 79 10.14 8.02 -3.31
CA VAL A 79 11.43 7.70 -3.92
C VAL A 79 12.27 6.91 -2.94
N ILE A 80 12.92 5.83 -3.40
CA ILE A 80 13.93 5.09 -2.66
C ILE A 80 15.13 4.86 -3.57
N GLY A 81 16.19 5.66 -3.43
CA GLY A 81 17.32 5.59 -4.33
C GLY A 81 16.93 5.90 -5.77
N GLU A 82 16.98 4.89 -6.66
CA GLU A 82 16.65 5.04 -8.08
C GLU A 82 15.19 4.68 -8.41
N GLU A 83 14.53 3.95 -7.52
CA GLU A 83 13.14 3.53 -7.64
C GLU A 83 12.21 4.62 -7.15
N TYR A 84 11.07 4.78 -7.83
CA TYR A 84 10.05 5.74 -7.42
C TYR A 84 8.66 5.26 -7.83
N CYS A 85 7.64 5.74 -7.12
CA CYS A 85 6.25 5.55 -7.50
C CYS A 85 5.46 6.87 -7.41
N MET A 86 4.63 7.13 -8.41
CA MET A 86 3.75 8.29 -8.48
C MET A 86 2.40 7.98 -7.82
N ASP A 87 1.71 9.00 -7.34
CA ASP A 87 0.38 8.90 -6.72
C ASP A 87 0.28 7.79 -5.65
N PRO A 88 1.16 7.81 -4.64
CA PRO A 88 1.21 6.77 -3.60
C PRO A 88 -0.02 6.77 -2.69
N ILE A 89 -0.50 5.58 -2.37
CA ILE A 89 -1.53 5.31 -1.37
C ILE A 89 -0.86 4.68 -0.15
N TYR A 90 -1.02 5.35 1.00
CA TYR A 90 -0.48 4.91 2.28
C TYR A 90 -1.54 4.17 3.09
N LYS A 91 -1.20 2.97 3.58
CA LYS A 91 -2.03 2.19 4.49
C LYS A 91 -1.28 1.93 5.78
N ILE A 92 -1.93 2.19 6.90
CA ILE A 92 -1.34 2.04 8.23
C ILE A 92 -2.03 0.88 8.94
N LYS A 93 -1.23 0.04 9.61
CA LYS A 93 -1.72 -0.98 10.53
C LYS A 93 -0.85 -1.04 11.77
N ASN A 94 -1.46 -1.24 12.93
CA ASN A 94 -0.74 -1.51 14.16
C ASN A 94 -0.75 -3.02 14.42
N VAL A 95 0.39 -3.58 14.81
CA VAL A 95 0.57 -5.03 14.95
C VAL A 95 1.46 -5.38 16.14
N ASN A 96 1.28 -6.59 16.66
CA ASN A 96 2.24 -7.19 17.59
C ASN A 96 3.57 -7.48 16.86
N PRO A 97 4.72 -6.97 17.34
CA PRO A 97 6.00 -7.13 16.64
C PRO A 97 6.49 -8.57 16.55
N VAL A 98 6.25 -9.38 17.60
CA VAL A 98 6.69 -10.78 17.63
C VAL A 98 5.98 -11.55 16.53
N ASP A 99 4.66 -11.48 16.48
CA ASP A 99 3.86 -12.21 15.49
C ASP A 99 4.17 -11.73 14.07
N TYR A 100 4.22 -10.41 13.86
CA TYR A 100 4.41 -9.84 12.54
C TYR A 100 5.78 -10.16 11.95
N LEU A 101 6.86 -9.88 12.70
CA LEU A 101 8.23 -10.00 12.19
C LEU A 101 8.63 -11.47 11.99
N ILE A 102 8.16 -12.38 12.85
CA ILE A 102 8.40 -13.81 12.68
C ILE A 102 7.63 -14.34 11.48
N TYR A 103 6.37 -13.95 11.30
CA TYR A 103 5.56 -14.45 10.19
C TYR A 103 6.03 -13.89 8.85
N GLN A 104 6.17 -12.56 8.75
CA GLN A 104 6.43 -11.85 7.50
C GLN A 104 7.89 -11.95 7.08
N TYR A 105 8.84 -11.75 7.99
CA TYR A 105 10.26 -11.64 7.65
C TYR A 105 11.14 -12.74 8.26
N LYS A 106 10.55 -13.71 8.98
CA LYS A 106 11.28 -14.78 9.67
C LYS A 106 12.37 -14.25 10.60
N THR A 107 12.13 -13.08 11.22
CA THR A 107 13.05 -12.41 12.13
C THR A 107 12.41 -12.14 13.48
N SER A 108 13.20 -11.73 14.47
CA SER A 108 12.72 -11.39 15.81
C SER A 108 12.77 -9.87 16.05
N PRO A 109 11.87 -9.31 16.88
CA PRO A 109 11.95 -7.89 17.26
C PRO A 109 13.32 -7.51 17.82
N LYS A 110 13.89 -8.39 18.67
CA LYS A 110 15.22 -8.21 19.26
C LYS A 110 16.33 -8.07 18.21
N PHE A 111 16.25 -8.80 17.09
CA PHE A 111 17.24 -8.66 16.01
C PHE A 111 17.20 -7.25 15.39
N LEU A 112 16.02 -6.65 15.32
CA LEU A 112 15.82 -5.30 14.81
C LEU A 112 15.92 -4.20 15.89
N ASP A 113 16.34 -4.54 17.11
CA ASP A 113 16.38 -3.64 18.28
C ASP A 113 15.00 -3.07 18.68
N ILE A 114 13.91 -3.73 18.30
CA ILE A 114 12.55 -3.32 18.65
C ILE A 114 12.17 -3.88 20.02
N ASP A 115 12.01 -3.00 21.00
CA ASP A 115 11.52 -3.27 22.36
C ASP A 115 10.17 -2.55 22.61
N LYS A 116 9.18 -2.90 21.80
CA LYS A 116 7.81 -2.34 21.88
C LYS A 116 6.78 -3.46 21.87
N ASP A 117 5.66 -3.25 22.55
CA ASP A 117 4.53 -4.20 22.54
C ASP A 117 3.71 -4.14 21.24
N GLU A 118 3.75 -2.99 20.57
CA GLU A 118 3.06 -2.71 19.31
C GLU A 118 3.99 -1.88 18.40
N ILE A 119 4.00 -2.20 17.10
CA ILE A 119 4.64 -1.39 16.06
C ILE A 119 3.62 -0.97 15.02
N GLN A 120 3.87 0.18 14.41
CA GLN A 120 3.11 0.65 13.27
C GLN A 120 3.81 0.24 11.98
N ILE A 121 3.04 -0.32 11.07
CA ILE A 121 3.47 -0.70 9.74
C ILE A 121 2.78 0.21 8.73
N VAL A 122 3.57 0.82 7.86
CA VAL A 122 3.11 1.70 6.80
C VAL A 122 3.38 1.04 5.46
N SER A 123 2.34 0.60 4.76
CA SER A 123 2.45 0.06 3.40
C SER A 123 2.20 1.16 2.37
N VAL A 124 3.04 1.23 1.35
CA VAL A 124 2.92 2.15 0.22
C VAL A 124 2.55 1.34 -1.02
N MET A 125 1.54 1.82 -1.74
CA MET A 125 1.07 1.24 -2.99
C MET A 125 0.95 2.33 -4.06
N SER A 126 1.07 1.98 -5.33
CA SER A 126 0.78 2.88 -6.46
C SER A 126 0.09 2.07 -7.55
N ASN A 127 -0.97 2.61 -8.15
CA ASN A 127 -1.75 1.91 -9.20
C ASN A 127 -2.14 0.47 -8.82
N GLU A 128 -2.60 0.28 -7.58
CA GLU A 128 -2.95 -1.03 -6.98
C GLU A 128 -1.78 -2.01 -6.81
N GLN A 129 -0.56 -1.63 -7.20
CA GLN A 129 0.65 -2.42 -7.03
C GLN A 129 1.32 -2.07 -5.70
N PHE A 130 1.81 -3.11 -5.02
CA PHE A 130 2.64 -2.94 -3.83
C PHE A 130 3.97 -2.30 -4.21
N PHE A 131 4.39 -1.28 -3.47
CA PHE A 131 5.71 -0.66 -3.62
C PHE A 131 6.64 -1.15 -2.51
N TYR A 132 6.49 -0.60 -1.30
CA TYR A 132 7.28 -1.01 -0.13
C TYR A 132 6.44 -0.95 1.15
N GLU A 133 6.95 -1.60 2.19
CA GLU A 133 6.39 -1.54 3.54
C GLU A 133 7.47 -1.13 4.53
N PHE A 134 7.10 -0.26 5.46
CA PHE A 134 7.98 0.34 6.45
C PHE A 134 7.51 0.01 7.85
N ILE A 135 8.43 -0.40 8.70
CA ILE A 135 8.23 -0.51 10.13
C ILE A 135 8.57 0.85 10.73
N LYS A 136 7.58 1.52 11.33
CA LYS A 136 7.80 2.77 12.04
C LYS A 136 8.31 2.46 13.45
N GLU A 137 9.63 2.52 13.62
CA GLU A 137 10.28 2.29 14.90
C GLU A 137 10.06 3.48 15.84
N SER A 138 10.21 4.71 15.36
CA SER A 138 9.94 5.95 16.08
C SER A 138 9.42 7.02 15.10
N GLU A 139 9.29 8.27 15.55
CA GLU A 139 8.91 9.38 14.66
C GLU A 139 10.04 9.75 13.69
N ASP A 140 11.29 9.51 14.07
CA ASP A 140 12.50 9.88 13.33
C ASP A 140 13.27 8.68 12.75
N THR A 141 12.85 7.45 13.06
CA THR A 141 13.50 6.21 12.59
C THR A 141 12.48 5.22 12.04
N ILE A 142 12.72 4.77 10.82
CA ILE A 142 11.92 3.73 10.16
C ILE A 142 12.81 2.65 9.56
N ILE A 143 12.25 1.46 9.36
CA ILE A 143 12.95 0.31 8.80
C ILE A 143 12.22 -0.17 7.55
N VAL A 144 12.95 -0.38 6.46
CA VAL A 144 12.44 -1.04 5.25
C VAL A 144 13.18 -2.35 5.03
N ASN A 145 12.48 -3.39 4.61
CA ASN A 145 13.09 -4.63 4.16
C ASN A 145 13.16 -4.65 2.62
N ILE A 146 14.37 -4.73 2.07
CA ILE A 146 14.61 -4.85 0.62
C ILE A 146 15.46 -6.10 0.41
N ASP A 147 14.90 -7.08 -0.31
CA ASP A 147 15.56 -8.36 -0.61
C ASP A 147 16.15 -9.07 0.61
N GLY A 148 15.45 -8.96 1.76
CA GLY A 148 15.83 -9.57 3.03
C GLY A 148 16.87 -8.80 3.85
N VAL A 149 17.32 -7.63 3.38
CA VAL A 149 18.15 -6.68 4.17
C VAL A 149 17.24 -5.64 4.82
N PHE A 150 17.44 -5.39 6.11
CA PHE A 150 16.71 -4.36 6.85
C PHE A 150 17.52 -3.08 6.88
N PHE A 151 17.06 -2.07 6.15
CA PHE A 151 17.67 -0.74 6.11
C PHE A 151 17.00 0.18 7.11
N TYR A 152 17.81 0.88 7.90
CA TYR A 152 17.37 1.88 8.88
C TYR A 152 17.50 3.26 8.26
N LEU A 153 16.40 3.98 8.24
CA LEU A 153 16.29 5.32 7.71
C LEU A 153 16.09 6.31 8.86
N GLU A 154 16.77 7.43 8.80
CA GLU A 154 16.59 8.55 9.72
C GLU A 154 15.98 9.75 9.00
N LEU A 155 15.07 10.44 9.67
CA LEU A 155 14.46 11.67 9.17
C LEU A 155 15.50 12.79 9.10
N VAL A 156 15.58 13.46 7.95
CA VAL A 156 16.46 14.61 7.69
C VAL A 156 15.68 15.91 7.72
N SER A 157 14.48 15.91 7.14
CA SER A 157 13.60 17.08 7.04
C SER A 157 12.15 16.62 6.94
N GLU A 158 11.23 17.29 7.64
CA GLU A 158 9.78 17.04 7.50
C GLU A 158 9.23 17.56 6.16
N ASP A 159 9.86 18.59 5.61
CA ASP A 159 9.46 19.22 4.35
C ASP A 159 10.37 18.77 3.20
N ILE A 160 9.76 18.51 2.05
CA ILE A 160 10.45 18.21 0.79
C ILE A 160 10.41 19.45 -0.09
N LYS A 161 11.57 19.80 -0.66
CA LYS A 161 11.67 20.95 -1.56
C LYS A 161 10.99 20.70 -2.91
N ASP A 162 10.25 21.69 -3.40
CA ASP A 162 9.52 21.62 -4.67
C ASP A 162 10.41 21.27 -5.88
N GLU A 163 11.67 21.70 -5.87
CA GLU A 163 12.61 21.40 -6.96
C GLU A 163 12.87 19.89 -7.10
N LYS A 164 12.95 19.17 -5.98
CA LYS A 164 13.13 17.71 -5.99
C LYS A 164 11.90 17.01 -6.57
N LEU A 165 10.70 17.46 -6.20
CA LEU A 165 9.45 16.91 -6.75
C LEU A 165 9.35 17.14 -8.26
N ALA A 166 9.78 18.31 -8.75
CA ALA A 166 9.73 18.64 -10.18
C ALA A 166 10.63 17.73 -11.03
N GLU A 167 11.78 17.31 -10.51
CA GLU A 167 12.72 16.42 -11.20
C GLU A 167 12.08 15.06 -11.54
N TYR A 168 11.45 14.40 -10.55
CA TYR A 168 10.80 13.11 -10.75
C TYR A 168 9.57 13.20 -11.66
N ASN A 169 8.80 14.28 -11.56
CA ASN A 169 7.70 14.56 -12.48
C ASN A 169 8.17 14.67 -13.95
N TYR A 170 9.36 15.22 -14.19
CA TYR A 170 9.95 15.27 -15.52
C TYR A 170 10.42 13.88 -15.98
N LYS A 171 11.12 13.15 -15.10
CA LYS A 171 11.59 11.77 -15.37
C LYS A 171 10.45 10.84 -15.75
N ASP A 172 9.34 10.89 -15.02
CA ASP A 172 8.14 10.09 -15.27
C ASP A 172 7.53 10.39 -16.65
N LYS A 173 7.30 11.67 -16.96
CA LYS A 173 6.81 12.10 -18.27
C LYS A 173 7.73 11.71 -19.43
N ALA A 174 9.05 11.73 -19.21
CA ALA A 174 10.02 11.29 -20.21
C ALA A 174 9.91 9.78 -20.46
N MET A 175 9.78 8.97 -19.40
CA MET A 175 9.61 7.52 -19.50
C MET A 175 8.31 7.14 -20.22
N LEU A 176 7.18 7.79 -19.88
CA LEU A 176 5.90 7.59 -20.55
C LEU A 176 5.97 7.88 -22.05
N ARG A 177 6.70 8.93 -22.45
CA ARG A 177 6.91 9.26 -23.88
C ARG A 177 7.67 8.16 -24.60
N ILE A 178 8.74 7.62 -24.02
CA ILE A 178 9.51 6.53 -24.64
C ILE A 178 8.63 5.29 -24.83
N GLY A 179 7.90 4.87 -23.79
CA GLY A 179 7.01 3.70 -23.88
C GLY A 179 5.88 3.86 -24.91
N SER A 180 5.34 5.08 -25.06
CA SER A 180 4.33 5.37 -26.09
C SER A 180 4.86 5.33 -27.52
N VAL A 181 6.15 5.60 -27.73
CA VAL A 181 6.81 5.52 -29.04
C VAL A 181 7.10 4.06 -29.40
N GLU A 182 7.51 3.23 -28.44
CA GLU A 182 7.74 1.80 -28.66
C GLU A 182 6.43 1.02 -28.91
N ALA A 183 5.34 1.37 -28.25
CA ALA A 183 4.04 0.70 -28.43
C ALA A 183 3.40 0.90 -29.82
N ALA A 184 3.83 1.90 -30.58
CA ALA A 184 3.29 2.17 -31.92
C ALA A 184 3.80 1.21 -33.02
N ASP A 185 4.87 0.45 -32.76
CA ASP A 185 5.58 -0.37 -33.76
C ASP A 185 5.62 -1.89 -33.44
N ILE A 186 4.90 -2.35 -32.41
CA ILE A 186 4.87 -3.78 -32.04
C ILE A 186 3.62 -4.44 -32.66
N PRO A 187 3.75 -5.33 -33.67
CA PRO A 187 2.63 -6.13 -34.11
C PRO A 187 2.15 -7.03 -32.96
N GLU A 188 0.86 -6.94 -32.61
CA GLU A 188 0.21 -7.77 -31.59
C GLU A 188 0.24 -9.25 -32.01
N SER A 189 1.33 -9.95 -31.75
CA SER A 189 1.40 -11.41 -31.87
C SER A 189 1.24 -12.05 -30.51
N THR A 190 0.04 -12.56 -30.23
CA THR A 190 -0.23 -13.36 -29.03
C THR A 190 0.24 -14.79 -29.23
N ILE A 191 1.09 -15.30 -28.33
CA ILE A 191 1.48 -16.71 -28.29
C ILE A 191 0.54 -17.44 -27.32
N LEU A 192 -0.15 -18.46 -27.82
CA LEU A 192 -1.03 -19.32 -27.04
C LEU A 192 -0.25 -20.56 -26.61
N VAL A 193 0.13 -20.63 -25.33
CA VAL A 193 0.83 -21.79 -24.75
C VAL A 193 -0.18 -22.71 -24.09
N GLY A 194 -0.44 -23.86 -24.71
CA GLY A 194 -1.23 -24.93 -24.11
C GLY A 194 -0.35 -25.86 -23.27
N LEU A 195 -0.73 -26.09 -22.02
CA LEU A 195 -0.10 -27.11 -21.17
C LEU A 195 -0.72 -28.47 -21.47
N LYS A 196 0.06 -29.40 -22.04
CA LYS A 196 -0.33 -30.80 -22.20
C LYS A 196 0.12 -31.59 -20.96
N SER A 197 -0.84 -32.07 -20.16
CA SER A 197 -0.56 -33.00 -19.07
C SER A 197 -0.24 -34.38 -19.63
N LEU A 198 0.79 -35.03 -19.09
CA LEU A 198 1.09 -36.44 -19.36
C LEU A 198 0.07 -37.31 -18.64
N ASP A 199 -0.69 -38.09 -19.41
CA ASP A 199 -1.56 -39.13 -18.87
C ASP A 199 -0.74 -40.44 -18.82
N LYS A 200 -0.44 -40.91 -17.60
CA LYS A 200 0.33 -42.13 -17.36
C LYS A 200 -0.62 -43.27 -17.01
N ASP A 201 -0.49 -44.40 -17.70
CA ASP A 201 -1.20 -45.63 -17.36
C ASP A 201 -0.60 -46.27 -16.08
N ASP A 202 -1.33 -47.20 -15.46
CA ASP A 202 -0.98 -47.86 -14.17
C ASP A 202 0.40 -48.56 -14.19
N ASN A 203 0.99 -48.76 -15.37
CA ASN A 203 2.32 -49.34 -15.57
C ASN A 203 3.43 -48.30 -15.85
N ASN A 204 3.19 -47.00 -15.62
CA ASN A 204 4.16 -45.91 -15.85
C ASN A 204 4.70 -45.80 -17.29
N LEU A 205 3.94 -46.27 -18.28
CA LEU A 205 4.30 -46.13 -19.70
C LEU A 205 3.52 -44.99 -20.34
N GLU A 206 4.22 -44.17 -21.13
CA GLU A 206 3.64 -43.02 -21.83
C GLU A 206 2.76 -43.49 -23.00
N LYS A 207 1.51 -43.03 -23.05
CA LYS A 207 0.62 -43.21 -24.21
C LYS A 207 0.73 -42.02 -25.15
N TRP A 208 1.23 -42.27 -26.35
CA TRP A 208 1.26 -41.32 -27.45
C TRP A 208 0.06 -41.62 -28.35
N ASN A 209 -1.00 -40.80 -28.26
CA ASN A 209 -2.04 -40.69 -29.30
C ASN A 209 -1.66 -39.57 -30.27
#